data_AF-A0A8H5BRP4-F1
#
_entry.id   AF-A0A8H5BRP4-F1
#
_cell.length_a   1.000
_cell.length_b   1.000
_cell.length_c   1.000
_cell.angle_alpha   90.00
_cell.angle_beta   90.00
_cell.angle_gamma   90.00
#
_symmetry.space_group_name_H-M   'P 1'
#
loop_
_entity.id
_entity.type
_entity.pdbx_description
1 polymer ?
#
loop_
_entity_poly.entity_id
_entity_poly.type
_entity_poly.pdbx_seq_one_letter_code
_entity_poly.pdbx_strand_id
1 'polypeptide(L)'
;MPTNTLLLTHDVASPLMPTNQEFTTWARDDYTRHNDTLFKIQLAWDAPENEPFKSKSGYFKLIHVPTKVALWTHPKTLPDWAFKQQEINGNKNPSERSAIWYVEDIIADQYNDEPADRDEDQRPVKVPKSMNFFKKYIELQLLMFQHNAGLTASHPYASGPLNWPFMISGISFWTDNDTQKQIYLVGNIIGWWTCVVGLSVFVGIIAADLLARRRAMDPIPDSVRNRLWNNTGFFLIVWGVHYAPFFLMNRQLFIHHYLPSHLASALIAGSVLNFILSDTINYPISYATSKTRLRLATVLGYGLVLFMMFIYIAPLTYVHQD
;
A
#
# COMPACT_ATOMS: atom_id res chain seq x y z
N MET A 1 -37.58 -7.80 2.24
CA MET A 1 -38.87 -7.59 2.92
C MET A 1 -38.70 -6.45 3.90
N PRO A 2 -39.52 -5.38 3.84
CA PRO A 2 -39.56 -4.36 4.88
C PRO A 2 -39.95 -5.01 6.22
N THR A 3 -39.26 -4.67 7.32
CA THR A 3 -39.45 -5.31 8.63
C THR A 3 -40.59 -4.71 9.48
N ASN A 4 -41.23 -3.63 9.02
CA ASN A 4 -42.26 -2.88 9.74
C ASN A 4 -41.86 -2.49 11.19
N THR A 5 -40.62 -2.02 11.35
CA THR A 5 -40.07 -1.57 12.63
C THR A 5 -39.64 -0.11 12.57
N LEU A 6 -39.71 0.59 13.70
CA LEU A 6 -39.18 1.94 13.87
C LEU A 6 -37.74 1.90 14.37
N LEU A 7 -36.92 2.88 13.96
CA LEU A 7 -35.59 3.07 14.53
C LEU A 7 -35.73 3.41 16.03
N LEU A 8 -34.87 2.85 16.86
CA LEU A 8 -34.88 3.06 18.31
C LEU A 8 -33.44 3.13 18.84
N THR A 9 -33.20 3.97 19.85
CA THR A 9 -31.98 3.89 20.67
C THR A 9 -32.33 4.05 22.14
N HIS A 10 -31.51 3.52 23.02
CA HIS A 10 -31.78 3.47 24.45
C HIS A 10 -30.51 3.33 25.26
N ASP A 11 -30.62 3.35 26.59
CA ASP A 11 -29.46 3.29 27.49
C ASP A 11 -28.90 1.87 27.63
N VAL A 12 -28.48 1.31 26.51
CA VAL A 12 -27.73 0.06 26.40
C VAL A 12 -26.48 0.34 25.57
N ALA A 13 -25.38 -0.25 25.99
CA ALA A 13 -24.08 -0.09 25.35
C ALA A 13 -24.05 -0.71 23.95
N SER A 14 -23.42 -0.02 22.99
CA SER A 14 -23.22 -0.55 21.64
C SER A 14 -22.27 -1.76 21.63
N PRO A 15 -22.48 -2.77 20.76
CA PRO A 15 -21.71 -4.02 20.76
C PRO A 15 -20.18 -3.86 20.65
N LEU A 16 -19.69 -2.92 19.84
CA LEU A 16 -18.25 -2.68 19.64
C LEU A 16 -17.72 -1.48 20.44
N MET A 17 -18.59 -0.56 20.83
CA MET A 17 -18.24 0.67 21.55
C MET A 17 -19.11 0.86 22.80
N PRO A 18 -18.65 0.34 23.96
CA PRO A 18 -19.43 0.38 25.20
C PRO A 18 -19.76 1.79 25.72
N THR A 19 -19.05 2.81 25.25
CA THR A 19 -19.29 4.22 25.62
C THR A 19 -20.48 4.84 24.87
N ASN A 20 -20.90 4.22 23.76
CA ASN A 20 -21.97 4.70 22.89
C ASN A 20 -23.25 3.90 23.14
N GLN A 21 -24.40 4.50 22.80
CA GLN A 21 -25.69 3.81 22.91
C GLN A 21 -25.93 2.92 21.69
N GLU A 22 -26.54 1.75 21.90
CA GLU A 22 -26.95 0.87 20.81
C GLU A 22 -28.09 1.50 20.01
N PHE A 23 -28.02 1.39 18.69
CA PHE A 23 -29.14 1.65 17.79
C PHE A 23 -29.72 0.33 17.32
N THR A 24 -31.03 0.19 17.43
CA THR A 24 -31.78 -1.02 17.09
C THR A 24 -33.13 -0.61 16.50
N THR A 25 -34.05 -1.56 16.37
CA THR A 25 -35.41 -1.29 15.93
C THR A 25 -36.45 -1.80 16.92
N TRP A 26 -37.65 -1.23 16.85
CA TRP A 26 -38.79 -1.60 17.68
C TRP A 26 -40.03 -1.83 16.82
N ALA A 27 -40.96 -2.68 17.28
CA ALA A 27 -42.18 -2.95 16.55
C ALA A 27 -43.00 -1.66 16.37
N ARG A 28 -43.48 -1.39 15.14
CA ARG A 28 -44.22 -0.16 14.82
C ARG A 28 -45.54 -0.04 15.59
N ASP A 29 -46.19 -1.16 15.86
CA ASP A 29 -47.50 -1.22 16.51
C ASP A 29 -47.40 -1.24 18.04
N ASP A 30 -46.19 -1.25 18.60
CA ASP A 30 -45.94 -1.21 20.03
C ASP A 30 -45.51 0.18 20.49
N TYR A 31 -46.42 0.86 21.19
CA TYR A 31 -46.23 2.22 21.67
C TYR A 31 -45.55 2.33 23.04
N THR A 32 -45.22 1.22 23.70
CA THR A 32 -44.60 1.23 25.04
C THR A 32 -43.28 1.99 25.11
N ARG A 33 -42.55 2.04 23.99
CA ARG A 33 -41.25 2.70 23.86
C ARG A 33 -41.26 3.86 22.86
N HIS A 34 -42.41 4.49 22.66
CA HIS A 34 -42.56 5.57 21.66
C HIS A 34 -41.51 6.68 21.82
N ASN A 35 -41.22 7.12 23.04
CA ASN A 35 -40.24 8.19 23.29
C ASN A 35 -38.82 7.84 22.83
N ASP A 36 -38.44 6.56 22.88
CA ASP A 36 -37.13 6.05 22.44
C ASP A 36 -37.00 5.96 20.90
N THR A 37 -38.11 6.21 20.18
CA THR A 37 -38.16 6.23 18.71
C THR A 37 -38.14 7.65 18.13
N LEU A 38 -38.07 8.67 18.99
CA LEU A 38 -38.13 10.07 18.57
C LEU A 38 -36.74 10.61 18.23
N PHE A 39 -36.58 11.10 17.00
CA PHE A 39 -35.34 11.71 16.50
C PHE A 39 -35.60 13.11 15.96
N LYS A 40 -34.67 14.02 16.24
CA LYS A 40 -34.60 15.36 15.66
C LYS A 40 -33.62 15.34 14.48
N ILE A 41 -34.07 15.81 13.33
CA ILE A 41 -33.19 16.13 12.21
C ILE A 41 -32.60 17.52 12.46
N GLN A 42 -31.28 17.60 12.55
CA GLN A 42 -30.55 18.86 12.62
C GLN A 42 -29.70 19.01 11.37
N LEU A 43 -29.99 20.03 10.55
CA LEU A 43 -29.18 20.33 9.37
C LEU A 43 -27.73 20.65 9.80
N ALA A 44 -26.77 20.13 9.04
CA ALA A 44 -25.35 20.34 9.30
C ALA A 44 -24.90 21.75 8.84
N TRP A 45 -23.75 22.20 9.35
CA TRP A 45 -23.07 23.44 8.93
C TRP A 45 -23.85 24.74 9.18
N ASP A 46 -24.62 24.81 10.26
CA ASP A 46 -25.34 26.02 10.69
C ASP A 46 -26.26 26.57 9.59
N ALA A 47 -26.93 25.65 8.88
CA ALA A 47 -27.97 25.97 7.91
C ALA A 47 -29.04 26.89 8.53
N PRO A 48 -29.52 27.92 7.82
CA PRO A 48 -30.60 28.79 8.29
C PRO A 48 -31.85 27.98 8.68
N GLU A 49 -32.62 28.43 9.67
CA GLU A 49 -33.81 27.72 10.16
C GLU A 49 -34.87 27.44 9.08
N ASN A 50 -34.89 28.25 8.01
CA ASN A 50 -35.81 28.11 6.87
C ASN A 50 -35.21 27.35 5.68
N GLU A 51 -34.03 26.71 5.80
CA GLU A 51 -33.48 25.92 4.70
C GLU A 51 -34.27 24.61 4.52
N PRO A 52 -34.83 24.35 3.31
CA PRO A 52 -35.56 23.12 3.07
C PRO A 52 -34.59 21.92 3.07
N PHE A 53 -35.03 20.81 3.68
CA PHE A 53 -34.28 19.56 3.68
C PHE A 53 -34.31 18.92 2.29
N LYS A 54 -33.12 18.67 1.71
CA LYS A 54 -32.95 18.17 0.33
C LYS A 54 -32.27 16.80 0.31
N SER A 55 -32.68 15.91 -0.57
CA SER A 55 -31.93 14.66 -0.84
C SER A 55 -30.58 14.95 -1.53
N LYS A 56 -29.57 14.14 -1.22
CA LYS A 56 -28.17 14.17 -1.68
C LYS A 56 -27.36 15.42 -1.34
N SER A 57 -27.98 16.58 -1.13
CA SER A 57 -27.30 17.84 -0.79
C SER A 57 -27.63 18.37 0.60
N GLY A 58 -28.72 17.91 1.22
CA GLY A 58 -29.06 18.22 2.60
C GLY A 58 -28.32 17.27 3.53
N TYR A 59 -27.24 17.78 4.12
CA TYR A 59 -26.48 17.06 5.13
C TYR A 59 -27.10 17.32 6.50
N PHE A 60 -27.27 16.28 7.30
CA PHE A 60 -27.93 16.39 8.59
C PHE A 60 -27.31 15.45 9.64
N LYS A 61 -27.53 15.76 10.91
CA LYS A 61 -27.34 14.86 12.03
C LYS A 61 -28.70 14.36 12.49
N LEU A 62 -28.81 13.06 12.74
CA LEU A 62 -30.00 12.46 13.36
C LEU A 62 -29.75 12.34 14.86
N ILE A 63 -30.46 13.12 15.67
CA ILE A 63 -30.22 13.25 17.11
C ILE A 63 -31.39 12.64 17.87
N HIS A 64 -31.11 11.67 18.74
CA HIS A 64 -32.12 11.07 19.60
C HIS A 64 -32.68 12.11 20.60
N VAL A 65 -34.01 12.21 20.70
CA VAL A 65 -34.65 13.28 21.47
C VAL A 65 -34.43 13.13 22.99
N PRO A 66 -34.64 11.96 23.62
CA PRO A 66 -34.38 11.75 25.05
C PRO A 66 -32.90 11.90 25.44
N THR A 67 -31.99 11.17 24.79
CA THR A 67 -30.59 11.03 25.24
C THR A 67 -29.60 11.96 24.54
N LYS A 68 -30.05 12.70 23.52
CA LYS A 68 -29.24 13.65 22.73
C LYS A 68 -28.03 13.06 22.01
N VAL A 69 -27.95 11.73 21.90
CA VAL A 69 -26.90 11.07 21.12
C VAL A 69 -27.16 11.25 19.62
N ALA A 70 -26.09 11.39 18.84
CA ALA A 70 -26.14 11.46 17.39
C ALA A 70 -25.92 10.08 16.78
N LEU A 71 -26.71 9.72 15.76
CA LEU A 71 -26.50 8.54 14.92
C LEU A 71 -25.11 8.61 14.28
N TRP A 72 -24.31 7.58 14.48
CA TRP A 72 -22.92 7.54 14.03
C TRP A 72 -22.51 6.12 13.61
N THR A 73 -21.48 6.04 12.78
CA THR A 73 -20.91 4.78 12.29
C THR A 73 -19.39 4.89 12.21
N HIS A 74 -18.70 3.75 12.16
CA HIS A 74 -17.25 3.68 12.03
C HIS A 74 -16.80 2.53 11.10
N PRO A 75 -15.56 2.55 10.59
CA PRO A 75 -15.10 1.54 9.62
C PRO A 75 -15.04 0.09 10.13
N LYS A 76 -14.93 -0.13 11.44
CA LYS A 76 -14.85 -1.48 12.01
C LYS A 76 -16.19 -2.20 11.84
N THR A 77 -16.15 -3.41 11.30
CA THR A 77 -17.32 -4.24 11.05
C THR A 77 -17.71 -5.05 12.28
N LEU A 78 -19.00 -5.34 12.41
CA LEU A 78 -19.53 -6.29 13.38
C LEU A 78 -19.06 -7.73 13.06
N PRO A 79 -19.12 -8.65 14.04
CA PRO A 79 -18.72 -10.05 13.84
C PRO A 79 -19.64 -10.83 12.89
N ASP A 80 -19.35 -12.11 12.68
CA ASP A 80 -20.06 -12.98 11.74
C ASP A 80 -21.58 -13.10 12.01
N TRP A 81 -22.02 -12.96 13.27
CA TRP A 81 -23.45 -12.97 13.63
C TRP A 81 -24.24 -11.81 13.00
N ALA A 82 -23.55 -10.73 12.58
CA ALA A 82 -24.12 -9.54 11.95
C ALA A 82 -23.67 -9.40 10.48
N PHE A 83 -23.26 -10.49 9.84
CA PHE A 83 -22.87 -10.52 8.42
C PHE A 83 -21.76 -9.53 8.05
N LYS A 84 -20.86 -9.18 8.98
CA LYS A 84 -19.74 -8.24 8.77
C LYS A 84 -20.16 -6.84 8.28
N GLN A 85 -21.36 -6.40 8.65
CA GLN A 85 -21.82 -5.04 8.37
C GLN A 85 -21.16 -4.01 9.30
N GLN A 86 -21.24 -2.72 8.97
CA GLN A 86 -20.78 -1.66 9.87
C GLN A 86 -21.73 -1.50 11.06
N GLU A 87 -21.19 -1.15 12.22
CA GLU A 87 -21.99 -0.83 13.41
C GLU A 87 -22.62 0.56 13.26
N ILE A 88 -23.91 0.66 13.61
CA ILE A 88 -24.61 1.93 13.81
C ILE A 88 -24.79 2.12 15.31
N ASN A 89 -24.40 3.28 15.83
CA ASN A 89 -24.44 3.57 17.27
C ASN A 89 -24.75 5.04 17.58
N GLY A 90 -24.96 5.33 18.86
CA GLY A 90 -25.29 6.64 19.41
C GLY A 90 -24.10 7.31 20.07
N ASN A 91 -23.44 8.20 19.34
CA ASN A 91 -22.32 8.97 19.87
C ASN A 91 -22.83 10.13 20.75
N LYS A 92 -22.32 10.23 21.98
CA LYS A 92 -22.65 11.31 22.93
C LYS A 92 -21.97 12.64 22.60
N ASN A 93 -20.99 12.66 21.71
CA ASN A 93 -20.27 13.86 21.32
C ASN A 93 -21.02 14.65 20.21
N PRO A 94 -21.62 15.81 20.51
CA PRO A 94 -22.35 16.61 19.52
C PRO A 94 -21.42 17.24 18.46
N SER A 95 -20.14 17.40 18.79
CA SER A 95 -19.13 18.00 17.90
C SER A 95 -18.55 17.02 16.86
N GLU A 96 -18.93 15.75 16.92
CA GLU A 96 -18.44 14.73 15.98
C GLU A 96 -18.77 15.15 14.53
N ARG A 97 -17.72 15.35 13.73
CA ARG A 97 -17.84 15.83 12.34
C ARG A 97 -18.21 14.71 11.38
N SER A 98 -17.93 13.46 11.75
CA SER A 98 -18.26 12.29 10.94
C SER A 98 -19.70 11.77 11.14
N ALA A 99 -20.45 12.29 12.13
CA ALA A 99 -21.86 11.97 12.37
C ALA A 99 -22.83 12.71 11.42
N ILE A 100 -22.41 12.89 10.16
CA ILE A 100 -23.18 13.58 9.13
C ILE A 100 -23.73 12.54 8.16
N TRP A 101 -25.03 12.64 7.90
CA TRP A 101 -25.77 11.78 7.00
C TRP A 101 -26.41 12.61 5.88
N TYR A 102 -26.80 11.95 4.81
CA TYR A 102 -27.56 12.54 3.73
C TYR A 102 -28.54 11.48 3.19
N VAL A 103 -29.65 11.93 2.60
CA VAL A 103 -30.64 11.02 2.00
C VAL A 103 -30.21 10.73 0.56
N GLU A 104 -29.85 9.48 0.25
CA GLU A 104 -29.49 9.09 -1.12
C GLU A 104 -30.72 9.00 -2.02
N ASP A 105 -31.78 8.32 -1.56
CA ASP A 105 -32.97 8.06 -2.37
C ASP A 105 -34.26 8.34 -1.58
N ILE A 106 -35.30 8.76 -2.29
CA ILE A 106 -36.65 8.98 -1.76
C ILE A 106 -37.56 7.94 -2.41
N ILE A 107 -37.92 6.92 -1.63
CA ILE A 107 -38.90 5.91 -2.03
C ILE A 107 -40.33 6.48 -1.97
N ALA A 108 -41.26 5.86 -2.70
CA ALA A 108 -42.68 6.21 -2.67
C ALA A 108 -43.24 6.11 -1.24
N ASP A 109 -44.30 6.86 -0.95
CA ASP A 109 -44.88 6.89 0.38
C ASP A 109 -45.61 5.56 0.74
N GLN A 110 -46.19 5.51 1.94
CA GLN A 110 -46.93 4.34 2.42
C GLN A 110 -48.20 3.99 1.60
N TYR A 111 -48.64 4.90 0.72
CA TYR A 111 -49.77 4.71 -0.19
C TYR A 111 -49.31 4.42 -1.62
N ASN A 112 -47.98 4.29 -1.83
CA ASN A 112 -47.35 4.11 -3.13
C ASN A 112 -47.60 5.31 -4.07
N ASP A 113 -47.97 6.47 -3.51
CA ASP A 113 -48.06 7.72 -4.22
C ASP A 113 -46.65 8.32 -4.30
N GLU A 114 -46.31 8.80 -5.49
CA GLU A 114 -45.15 9.67 -5.61
C GLU A 114 -45.45 10.98 -4.87
N PRO A 115 -44.62 11.41 -3.91
CA PRO A 115 -44.85 12.67 -3.21
C PRO A 115 -45.13 13.80 -4.21
N ALA A 116 -46.22 14.55 -4.02
CA ALA A 116 -46.75 15.53 -4.98
C ALA A 116 -45.76 16.62 -5.42
N ASP A 117 -44.65 16.80 -4.69
CA ASP A 117 -43.52 17.68 -5.04
C ASP A 117 -42.51 17.03 -6.01
N ARG A 118 -42.77 15.82 -6.52
CA ARG A 118 -41.98 15.15 -7.57
C ARG A 118 -42.43 15.60 -8.96
N ASP A 119 -42.22 16.87 -9.30
CA ASP A 119 -42.23 17.26 -10.71
C ASP A 119 -41.02 16.60 -11.40
N GLU A 120 -41.19 15.39 -11.96
CA GLU A 120 -40.13 14.66 -12.66
C GLU A 120 -39.52 15.49 -13.80
N ASP A 121 -40.35 16.31 -14.47
CA ASP A 121 -39.96 17.21 -15.55
C ASP A 121 -39.10 18.41 -15.11
N GLN A 122 -39.07 18.73 -13.81
CA GLN A 122 -38.28 19.85 -13.27
C GLN A 122 -36.95 19.42 -12.65
N ARG A 123 -36.56 18.14 -12.70
CA ARG A 123 -35.28 17.68 -12.12
C ARG A 123 -34.11 18.21 -12.98
N PRO A 124 -33.26 19.12 -12.47
CA PRO A 124 -32.05 19.46 -13.19
C PRO A 124 -31.17 18.20 -13.26
N VAL A 125 -30.81 17.78 -14.48
CA VAL A 125 -29.85 16.69 -14.70
C VAL A 125 -28.59 17.01 -13.91
N LYS A 126 -28.24 16.17 -12.92
CA LYS A 126 -27.09 16.39 -12.06
C LYS A 126 -25.82 16.24 -12.89
N VAL A 127 -25.28 17.36 -13.35
CA VAL A 127 -23.93 17.43 -13.88
C VAL A 127 -22.98 17.30 -12.69
N PRO A 128 -22.05 16.32 -12.68
CA PRO A 128 -21.01 16.24 -11.67
C PRO A 128 -20.33 17.60 -11.55
N LYS A 129 -20.15 18.10 -10.32
CA LYS A 129 -19.45 19.37 -10.10
C LYS A 129 -18.09 19.27 -10.79
N SER A 130 -17.84 20.15 -11.75
CA SER A 130 -16.54 20.21 -12.40
C SER A 130 -15.51 20.61 -11.35
N MET A 131 -14.52 19.75 -11.18
CA MET A 131 -13.39 20.03 -10.31
C MET A 131 -12.24 20.51 -11.18
N ASN A 132 -11.50 21.52 -10.72
CA ASN A 132 -10.27 21.90 -11.40
C ASN A 132 -9.27 20.72 -11.37
N PHE A 133 -8.38 20.68 -12.37
CA PHE A 133 -7.43 19.59 -12.53
C PHE A 133 -6.55 19.38 -11.27
N PHE A 134 -6.04 20.46 -10.69
CA PHE A 134 -5.11 20.37 -9.54
C PHE A 134 -5.78 19.83 -8.28
N LYS A 135 -7.02 20.21 -8.00
CA LYS A 135 -7.78 19.68 -6.86
C LYS A 135 -8.07 18.21 -7.07
N LYS A 136 -8.46 17.80 -8.28
CA LYS A 136 -8.66 16.38 -8.64
C LYS A 136 -7.35 15.58 -8.51
N TYR A 137 -6.23 16.16 -8.94
CA TYR A 137 -4.91 15.54 -8.83
C TYR A 137 -4.51 15.33 -7.37
N ILE A 138 -4.60 16.38 -6.54
CA ILE A 138 -4.24 16.29 -5.12
C ILE A 138 -5.14 15.30 -4.38
N GLU A 139 -6.45 15.35 -4.62
CA GLU A 139 -7.40 14.38 -4.06
C GLU A 139 -7.01 12.94 -4.45
N LEU A 140 -6.72 12.71 -5.73
CA LEU A 140 -6.26 11.40 -6.21
C LEU A 140 -4.96 10.95 -5.53
N GLN A 141 -3.95 11.83 -5.41
CA GLN A 141 -2.69 11.47 -4.75
C GLN A 141 -2.90 11.09 -3.28
N LEU A 142 -3.72 11.85 -2.54
CA LEU A 142 -4.06 11.55 -1.16
C LEU A 142 -4.78 10.20 -1.03
N LEU A 143 -5.72 9.93 -1.92
CA LEU A 143 -6.42 8.63 -1.97
C LEU A 143 -5.47 7.49 -2.31
N MET A 144 -4.52 7.68 -3.25
CA MET A 144 -3.51 6.68 -3.57
C MET A 144 -2.61 6.38 -2.35
N PHE A 145 -2.19 7.41 -1.59
CA PHE A 145 -1.42 7.20 -0.36
C PHE A 145 -2.21 6.46 0.71
N GLN A 146 -3.47 6.87 0.96
CA GLN A 146 -4.34 6.21 1.93
C GLN A 146 -4.60 4.76 1.56
N HIS A 147 -4.91 4.49 0.28
CA HIS A 147 -5.13 3.15 -0.21
C HIS A 147 -3.87 2.29 -0.12
N ASN A 148 -2.70 2.82 -0.48
CA ASN A 148 -1.42 2.11 -0.39
C ASN A 148 -1.09 1.75 1.08
N ALA A 149 -1.30 2.67 2.01
CA ALA A 149 -1.12 2.43 3.45
C ALA A 149 -2.10 1.39 4.00
N GLY A 150 -3.30 1.28 3.41
CA GLY A 150 -4.33 0.32 3.80
C GLY A 150 -4.09 -1.14 3.36
N LEU A 151 -3.11 -1.41 2.48
CA LEU A 151 -2.78 -2.75 1.98
C LEU A 151 -2.01 -3.59 3.03
N THR A 152 -2.69 -3.90 4.13
CA THR A 152 -2.13 -4.59 5.31
C THR A 152 -2.51 -6.06 5.40
N ALA A 153 -3.21 -6.59 4.40
CA ALA A 153 -3.62 -7.99 4.36
C ALA A 153 -2.39 -8.93 4.38
N SER A 154 -2.49 -10.01 5.14
CA SER A 154 -1.46 -11.05 5.16
C SER A 154 -1.51 -11.88 3.87
N HIS A 155 -0.34 -12.28 3.36
CA HIS A 155 -0.25 -13.13 2.18
C HIS A 155 0.88 -14.16 2.33
N PRO A 156 0.69 -15.43 1.91
CA PRO A 156 1.67 -16.50 2.14
C PRO A 156 3.06 -16.23 1.57
N TYR A 157 3.14 -15.59 0.41
CA TYR A 157 4.40 -15.23 -0.26
C TYR A 157 4.92 -13.83 0.08
N ALA A 158 4.31 -13.15 1.06
CA ALA A 158 4.83 -11.86 1.52
C ALA A 158 6.21 -12.06 2.18
N SER A 159 7.13 -11.15 1.92
CA SER A 159 8.49 -11.21 2.45
C SER A 159 8.98 -9.82 2.83
N GLY A 160 9.65 -9.72 3.98
CA GLY A 160 10.20 -8.47 4.48
C GLY A 160 11.58 -8.14 3.92
N PRO A 161 12.00 -6.86 4.02
CA PRO A 161 13.23 -6.37 3.40
C PRO A 161 14.49 -7.15 3.81
N LEU A 162 14.61 -7.54 5.09
CA LEU A 162 15.74 -8.32 5.60
C LEU A 162 16.00 -9.63 4.83
N ASN A 163 14.97 -10.26 4.27
CA ASN A 163 15.09 -11.53 3.59
C ASN A 163 15.48 -11.38 2.10
N TRP A 164 15.27 -10.21 1.51
CA TRP A 164 15.42 -10.03 0.06
C TRP A 164 16.87 -10.19 -0.42
N PRO A 165 17.91 -9.65 0.24
CA PRO A 165 19.29 -9.86 -0.18
C PRO A 165 19.68 -11.33 -0.25
N PHE A 166 19.10 -12.18 0.61
CA PHE A 166 19.46 -13.60 0.69
C PHE A 166 18.61 -14.49 -0.22
N MET A 167 17.52 -13.95 -0.80
CA MET A 167 16.59 -14.67 -1.66
C MET A 167 16.04 -15.96 -1.00
N ILE A 168 15.62 -15.85 0.27
CA ILE A 168 15.11 -16.98 1.05
C ILE A 168 13.77 -17.50 0.50
N SER A 169 12.96 -16.60 -0.05
CA SER A 169 11.62 -16.89 -0.56
C SER A 169 11.35 -16.10 -1.84
N GLY A 170 10.85 -16.78 -2.87
CA GLY A 170 10.28 -16.16 -4.07
C GLY A 170 8.75 -15.98 -3.96
N ILE A 171 8.10 -15.82 -5.12
CA ILE A 171 6.65 -15.59 -5.22
C ILE A 171 6.06 -16.54 -6.25
N SER A 172 4.98 -17.25 -5.90
CA SER A 172 4.17 -17.95 -6.91
C SER A 172 3.32 -16.94 -7.68
N PHE A 173 3.49 -16.87 -8.99
CA PHE A 173 2.72 -16.00 -9.89
C PHE A 173 1.50 -16.70 -10.47
N TRP A 174 1.64 -17.99 -10.73
CA TRP A 174 0.59 -18.79 -11.35
C TRP A 174 0.77 -20.24 -10.95
N THR A 175 -0.35 -20.94 -10.74
CA THR A 175 -0.37 -22.37 -10.45
C THR A 175 -1.60 -22.95 -11.11
N ASP A 176 -1.42 -24.06 -11.80
CA ASP A 176 -2.49 -24.90 -12.31
C ASP A 176 -2.49 -26.22 -11.53
N ASN A 177 -3.59 -26.46 -10.80
CA ASN A 177 -3.73 -27.63 -9.95
C ASN A 177 -3.96 -28.91 -10.74
N ASP A 178 -4.49 -28.84 -11.96
CA ASP A 178 -4.78 -30.04 -12.76
C ASP A 178 -3.51 -30.55 -13.42
N THR A 179 -2.72 -29.64 -13.99
CA THR A 179 -1.45 -29.99 -14.64
C THR A 179 -0.23 -29.94 -13.72
N GLN A 180 -0.41 -29.53 -12.45
CA GLN A 180 0.66 -29.34 -11.46
C GLN A 180 1.79 -28.41 -11.95
N LYS A 181 1.43 -27.44 -12.80
CA LYS A 181 2.37 -26.46 -13.36
C LYS A 181 2.36 -25.19 -12.53
N GLN A 182 3.51 -24.52 -12.44
CA GLN A 182 3.64 -23.26 -11.72
C GLN A 182 4.62 -22.30 -12.39
N ILE A 183 4.35 -21.01 -12.27
CA ILE A 183 5.30 -19.93 -12.56
C ILE A 183 5.74 -19.34 -11.23
N TYR A 184 7.04 -19.37 -10.98
CA TYR A 184 7.62 -18.93 -9.72
C TYR A 184 8.69 -17.86 -9.98
N LEU A 185 8.51 -16.70 -9.37
CA LEU A 185 9.51 -15.63 -9.42
C LEU A 185 10.63 -15.96 -8.45
N VAL A 186 11.78 -16.29 -9.02
CA VAL A 186 13.05 -16.51 -8.34
C VAL A 186 14.17 -15.88 -9.16
N GLY A 187 15.13 -15.27 -8.48
CA GLY A 187 16.33 -14.74 -9.13
C GLY A 187 17.32 -15.84 -9.48
N ASN A 188 18.30 -15.51 -10.33
CA ASN A 188 19.46 -16.37 -10.53
C ASN A 188 20.27 -16.43 -9.23
N ILE A 189 20.26 -17.55 -8.51
CA ILE A 189 20.84 -17.67 -7.16
C ILE A 189 22.31 -17.23 -7.13
N ILE A 190 23.10 -17.67 -8.12
CA ILE A 190 24.52 -17.34 -8.21
C ILE A 190 24.72 -15.85 -8.46
N GLY A 191 23.97 -15.28 -9.41
CA GLY A 191 24.00 -13.85 -9.70
C GLY A 191 23.56 -13.02 -8.51
N TRP A 192 22.51 -13.45 -7.82
CA TRP A 192 21.95 -12.77 -6.66
C TRP A 192 22.96 -12.66 -5.53
N TRP A 193 23.59 -13.79 -5.16
CA TRP A 193 24.59 -13.81 -4.10
C TRP A 193 25.89 -13.12 -4.50
N THR A 194 26.26 -13.17 -5.78
CA THR A 194 27.40 -12.39 -6.27
C THR A 194 27.17 -10.89 -6.10
N CYS A 195 25.92 -10.41 -6.24
CA CYS A 195 25.58 -9.02 -5.96
C CYS A 195 25.72 -8.69 -4.46
N VAL A 196 25.29 -9.58 -3.57
CA VAL A 196 25.46 -9.41 -2.10
C VAL A 196 26.94 -9.37 -1.73
N VAL A 197 27.73 -10.29 -2.25
CA VAL A 197 29.18 -10.35 -2.02
C VAL A 197 29.85 -9.10 -2.59
N GLY A 198 29.53 -8.71 -3.83
CA GLY A 198 30.09 -7.51 -4.46
C GLY A 198 29.78 -6.24 -3.66
N LEU A 199 28.55 -6.08 -3.19
CA LEU A 199 28.15 -4.98 -2.32
C LEU A 199 28.94 -4.98 -0.99
N SER A 200 29.08 -6.15 -0.36
CA SER A 200 29.81 -6.29 0.90
C SER A 200 31.30 -5.99 0.75
N VAL A 201 31.91 -6.47 -0.34
CA VAL A 201 33.30 -6.19 -0.70
C VAL A 201 33.49 -4.71 -0.97
N PHE A 202 32.57 -4.05 -1.69
CA PHE A 202 32.64 -2.60 -1.91
C PHE A 202 32.65 -1.83 -0.60
N VAL A 203 31.68 -2.09 0.29
CA VAL A 203 31.60 -1.46 1.61
C VAL A 203 32.86 -1.72 2.42
N GLY A 204 33.38 -2.95 2.38
CA GLY A 204 34.63 -3.33 3.04
C GLY A 204 35.86 -2.56 2.51
N ILE A 205 36.00 -2.44 1.18
CA ILE A 205 37.09 -1.68 0.54
C ILE A 205 37.04 -0.22 0.98
N ILE A 206 35.86 0.40 0.92
CA ILE A 206 35.68 1.80 1.31
C ILE A 206 35.95 2.01 2.80
N ALA A 207 35.43 1.13 3.66
CA ALA A 207 35.67 1.20 5.11
C ALA A 207 37.17 1.04 5.44
N ALA A 208 37.85 0.09 4.80
CA ALA A 208 39.28 -0.12 4.96
C ALA A 208 40.11 1.08 4.48
N ASP A 209 39.80 1.66 3.32
CA ASP A 209 40.43 2.89 2.81
C ASP A 209 40.25 4.06 3.79
N LEU A 210 39.02 4.29 4.27
CA LEU A 210 38.73 5.35 5.24
C LEU A 210 39.52 5.17 6.55
N LEU A 211 39.61 3.93 7.06
CA LEU A 211 40.38 3.61 8.27
C LEU A 211 41.89 3.76 8.06
N ALA A 212 42.42 3.34 6.91
CA ALA A 212 43.83 3.47 6.57
C ALA A 212 44.23 4.94 6.47
N ARG A 213 43.42 5.76 5.80
CA ARG A 213 43.66 7.20 5.63
C ARG A 213 43.60 7.94 6.96
N ARG A 214 42.70 7.55 7.86
CA ARG A 214 42.68 8.06 9.24
C ARG A 214 43.99 7.76 10.01
N ARG A 215 44.74 6.74 9.58
CA ARG A 215 46.06 6.37 10.11
C ARG A 215 47.22 6.90 9.26
N ALA A 216 46.97 7.90 8.41
CA ALA A 216 47.96 8.47 7.49
C ALA A 216 48.58 7.45 6.52
N MET A 217 47.81 6.44 6.12
CA MET A 217 48.17 5.49 5.06
C MET A 217 47.20 5.65 3.89
N ASP A 218 47.72 5.83 2.68
CA ASP A 218 46.93 5.97 1.46
C ASP A 218 47.09 4.73 0.57
N PRO A 219 46.38 3.61 0.88
CA PRO A 219 46.54 2.34 0.14
C PRO A 219 46.00 2.40 -1.29
N ILE A 220 45.04 3.29 -1.55
CA ILE A 220 44.41 3.46 -2.86
C ILE A 220 44.75 4.88 -3.38
N PRO A 221 45.39 5.01 -4.56
CA PRO A 221 45.65 6.31 -5.17
C PRO A 221 44.37 7.13 -5.37
N ASP A 222 44.44 8.45 -5.18
CA ASP A 222 43.27 9.33 -5.17
C ASP A 222 42.44 9.26 -6.47
N SER A 223 43.08 9.11 -7.63
CA SER A 223 42.40 8.97 -8.91
C SER A 223 41.53 7.71 -8.98
N VAL A 224 42.04 6.59 -8.47
CA VAL A 224 41.32 5.30 -8.40
C VAL A 224 40.19 5.40 -7.39
N ARG A 225 40.45 5.98 -6.21
CA ARG A 225 39.46 6.21 -5.17
C ARG A 225 38.31 7.10 -5.66
N ASN A 226 38.61 8.20 -6.34
CA ASN A 226 37.59 9.12 -6.87
C ASN A 226 36.70 8.43 -7.89
N ARG A 227 37.27 7.61 -8.79
CA ARG A 227 36.46 6.79 -9.71
C ARG A 227 35.58 5.78 -8.97
N LEU A 228 36.13 5.13 -7.94
CA LEU A 228 35.42 4.14 -7.14
C LEU A 228 34.21 4.78 -6.43
N TRP A 229 34.37 5.95 -5.82
CA TRP A 229 33.29 6.72 -5.19
C TRP A 229 32.27 7.25 -6.20
N ASN A 230 32.72 7.91 -7.27
CA ASN A 230 31.80 8.55 -8.21
C ASN A 230 30.96 7.53 -8.98
N ASN A 231 31.53 6.40 -9.39
CA ASN A 231 30.81 5.40 -10.16
C ASN A 231 30.07 4.43 -9.24
N THR A 232 30.81 3.76 -8.35
CA THR A 232 30.24 2.68 -7.52
C THR A 232 29.48 3.23 -6.32
N GLY A 233 29.96 4.32 -5.73
CA GLY A 233 29.25 5.01 -4.66
C GLY A 233 27.91 5.60 -5.12
N PHE A 234 27.80 6.08 -6.37
CA PHE A 234 26.51 6.45 -6.95
C PHE A 234 25.52 5.28 -6.93
N PHE A 235 25.93 4.09 -7.40
CA PHE A 235 25.07 2.91 -7.36
C PHE A 235 24.75 2.46 -5.94
N LEU A 236 25.65 2.65 -4.96
CA LEU A 236 25.35 2.39 -3.55
C LEU A 236 24.23 3.31 -3.03
N ILE A 237 24.25 4.60 -3.41
CA ILE A 237 23.17 5.54 -3.07
C ILE A 237 21.86 5.10 -3.72
N VAL A 238 21.87 4.73 -5.00
CA VAL A 238 20.68 4.22 -5.71
C VAL A 238 20.14 2.97 -5.02
N TRP A 239 21.01 2.02 -4.66
CA TRP A 239 20.65 0.81 -3.90
C TRP A 239 19.96 1.18 -2.59
N GLY A 240 20.56 2.10 -1.82
CA GLY A 240 20.05 2.53 -0.52
C GLY A 240 18.71 3.25 -0.61
N VAL A 241 18.56 4.20 -1.53
CA VAL A 241 17.30 4.95 -1.72
C VAL A 241 16.15 4.04 -2.16
N HIS A 242 16.43 3.00 -2.95
CA HIS A 242 15.41 2.05 -3.37
C HIS A 242 15.17 0.92 -2.35
N TYR A 243 16.01 0.75 -1.33
CA TYR A 243 15.87 -0.33 -0.36
C TYR A 243 15.42 0.14 1.03
N ALA A 244 16.04 1.21 1.54
CA ALA A 244 15.83 1.71 2.90
C ALA A 244 14.36 2.10 3.21
N PRO A 245 13.59 2.73 2.29
CA PRO A 245 12.20 3.08 2.57
C PRO A 245 11.32 1.89 2.93
N PHE A 246 11.62 0.69 2.41
CA PHE A 246 10.81 -0.50 2.67
C PHE A 246 10.88 -0.98 4.13
N PHE A 247 11.90 -0.59 4.89
CA PHE A 247 11.98 -0.87 6.33
C PHE A 247 10.99 -0.02 7.15
N LEU A 248 10.50 1.08 6.58
CA LEU A 248 9.57 2.00 7.23
C LEU A 248 8.10 1.75 6.80
N MET A 249 7.87 0.86 5.85
CA MET A 249 6.56 0.58 5.30
C MET A 249 5.87 -0.57 6.05
N ASN A 250 4.77 -0.27 6.75
CA ASN A 250 3.93 -1.27 7.45
C ASN A 250 2.80 -1.82 6.56
N ARG A 251 3.10 -2.12 5.30
CA ARG A 251 2.16 -2.73 4.34
C ARG A 251 2.68 -4.07 3.84
N GLN A 252 1.88 -4.77 3.07
CA GLN A 252 2.28 -5.98 2.40
C GLN A 252 3.40 -5.72 1.38
N LEU A 253 4.51 -6.46 1.52
CA LEU A 253 5.71 -6.36 0.68
C LEU A 253 6.14 -7.73 0.15
N PHE A 254 6.97 -7.69 -0.89
CA PHE A 254 7.33 -8.84 -1.69
C PHE A 254 8.71 -8.65 -2.32
N ILE A 255 9.41 -9.73 -2.65
CA ILE A 255 10.78 -9.67 -3.18
C ILE A 255 10.94 -8.84 -4.46
N HIS A 256 9.88 -8.69 -5.28
CA HIS A 256 9.95 -7.84 -6.48
C HIS A 256 10.18 -6.35 -6.16
N HIS A 257 9.83 -5.89 -4.96
CA HIS A 257 10.13 -4.53 -4.49
C HIS A 257 11.63 -4.28 -4.38
N TYR A 258 12.43 -5.34 -4.17
CA TYR A 258 13.88 -5.23 -4.09
C TYR A 258 14.55 -5.14 -5.47
N LEU A 259 13.87 -5.49 -6.58
CA LEU A 259 14.52 -5.58 -7.90
C LEU A 259 15.23 -4.29 -8.36
N PRO A 260 14.72 -3.08 -8.11
CA PRO A 260 15.46 -1.84 -8.43
C PRO A 260 16.77 -1.73 -7.65
N SER A 261 16.77 -2.05 -6.35
CA SER A 261 17.98 -2.12 -5.56
C SER A 261 18.89 -3.26 -6.03
N HIS A 262 18.33 -4.42 -6.35
CA HIS A 262 19.10 -5.55 -6.85
C HIS A 262 19.85 -5.21 -8.14
N LEU A 263 19.21 -4.49 -9.07
CA LEU A 263 19.87 -3.97 -10.27
C LEU A 263 21.07 -3.07 -9.92
N ALA A 264 20.91 -2.14 -8.98
CA ALA A 264 22.02 -1.31 -8.51
C ALA A 264 23.13 -2.16 -7.88
N SER A 265 22.80 -3.21 -7.12
CA SER A 265 23.80 -4.14 -6.56
C SER A 265 24.56 -4.94 -7.64
N ALA A 266 23.93 -5.26 -8.77
CA ALA A 266 24.59 -5.89 -9.89
C ALA A 266 25.60 -4.95 -10.56
N LEU A 267 25.26 -3.66 -10.71
CA LEU A 267 26.19 -2.64 -11.21
C LEU A 267 27.38 -2.43 -10.25
N ILE A 268 27.13 -2.49 -8.94
CA ILE A 268 28.20 -2.47 -7.92
C ILE A 268 29.11 -3.68 -8.07
N ALA A 269 28.56 -4.89 -8.18
CA ALA A 269 29.33 -6.12 -8.33
C ALA A 269 30.20 -6.10 -9.60
N GLY A 270 29.65 -5.61 -10.73
CA GLY A 270 30.43 -5.41 -11.96
C GLY A 270 31.56 -4.39 -11.78
N SER A 271 31.30 -3.29 -11.08
CA SER A 271 32.32 -2.27 -10.80
C SER A 271 33.43 -2.78 -9.88
N VAL A 272 33.07 -3.56 -8.85
CA VAL A 272 34.02 -4.20 -7.93
C VAL A 272 34.86 -5.24 -8.66
N LEU A 273 34.25 -6.08 -9.50
CA LEU A 273 34.96 -7.03 -10.33
C LEU A 273 35.98 -6.31 -11.23
N ASN A 274 35.55 -5.22 -11.88
CA ASN A 274 36.45 -4.39 -12.68
C ASN A 274 37.59 -3.78 -11.83
N PHE A 275 37.31 -3.31 -10.62
CA PHE A 275 38.31 -2.77 -9.71
C PHE A 275 39.34 -3.82 -9.27
N ILE A 276 38.90 -5.02 -8.87
CA ILE A 276 39.79 -6.10 -8.42
C ILE A 276 40.65 -6.62 -9.57
N LEU A 277 40.06 -6.76 -10.76
CA LEU A 277 40.76 -7.31 -11.90
C LEU A 277 41.66 -6.29 -12.59
N SER A 278 41.42 -4.99 -12.44
CA SER A 278 42.15 -3.93 -13.15
C SER A 278 43.35 -3.39 -12.36
N ASP A 279 44.57 -3.62 -12.88
CA ASP A 279 45.81 -3.13 -12.26
C ASP A 279 46.10 -1.64 -12.56
N THR A 280 45.57 -1.10 -13.66
CA THR A 280 45.86 0.27 -14.11
C THR A 280 44.61 0.91 -14.70
N ILE A 281 44.28 2.13 -14.28
CA ILE A 281 43.28 2.97 -14.96
C ILE A 281 44.02 3.78 -16.03
N ASN A 282 44.04 3.28 -17.26
CA ASN A 282 44.54 4.04 -18.41
C ASN A 282 43.35 4.78 -19.04
N TYR A 283 43.28 6.09 -18.84
CA TYR A 283 42.32 6.96 -19.52
C TYR A 283 42.84 7.33 -20.92
N PRO A 284 42.00 7.46 -21.96
CA PRO A 284 40.60 7.02 -22.08
C PRO A 284 40.45 5.57 -22.56
N ILE A 285 41.54 4.92 -22.99
CA ILE A 285 41.55 3.57 -23.56
C ILE A 285 42.49 2.69 -22.74
N SER A 286 41.99 1.55 -22.28
CA SER A 286 42.80 0.55 -21.59
C SER A 286 43.56 -0.32 -22.60
N TYR A 287 44.89 -0.27 -22.57
CA TYR A 287 45.73 -1.16 -23.35
C TYR A 287 45.63 -2.61 -22.87
N ALA A 288 45.71 -3.56 -23.79
CA ALA A 288 45.79 -4.97 -23.46
C ALA A 288 47.08 -5.24 -22.67
N THR A 289 46.93 -5.87 -21.51
CA THR A 289 48.03 -6.30 -20.64
C THR A 289 48.07 -7.82 -20.59
N SER A 290 49.12 -8.41 -20.01
CA SER A 290 49.22 -9.86 -19.80
C SER A 290 48.01 -10.42 -19.02
N LYS A 291 47.39 -9.63 -18.15
CA LYS A 291 46.18 -10.02 -17.40
C LYS A 291 44.88 -9.90 -18.19
N THR A 292 44.85 -9.22 -19.35
CA THR A 292 43.61 -9.04 -20.14
C THR A 292 42.99 -10.37 -20.55
N ARG A 293 43.80 -11.39 -20.88
CA ARG A 293 43.30 -12.75 -21.19
C ARG A 293 42.66 -13.43 -19.97
N LEU A 294 43.28 -13.28 -18.79
CA LEU A 294 42.73 -13.80 -17.54
C LEU A 294 41.40 -13.12 -17.20
N ARG A 295 41.30 -11.79 -17.36
CA ARG A 295 40.04 -11.05 -17.14
C ARG A 295 38.92 -11.55 -18.02
N LEU A 296 39.20 -11.71 -19.32
CA LEU A 296 38.22 -12.21 -20.28
C LEU A 296 37.79 -13.65 -19.93
N ALA A 297 38.74 -14.52 -19.59
CA ALA A 297 38.44 -15.88 -19.16
C ALA A 297 37.57 -15.91 -17.89
N THR A 298 37.85 -15.08 -16.89
CA THR A 298 37.05 -14.96 -15.66
C THR A 298 35.62 -14.48 -15.97
N VAL A 299 35.46 -13.45 -16.80
CA VAL A 299 34.14 -12.92 -17.17
C VAL A 299 33.34 -13.94 -17.98
N LEU A 300 33.96 -14.61 -18.95
CA LEU A 300 33.30 -15.65 -19.76
C LEU A 300 32.93 -16.87 -18.91
N GLY A 301 33.84 -17.31 -18.03
CA GLY A 301 33.59 -18.43 -17.13
C GLY A 301 32.44 -18.13 -16.17
N TYR A 302 32.42 -16.94 -15.57
CA TYR A 302 31.31 -16.51 -14.71
C TYR A 302 30.00 -16.37 -15.50
N GLY A 303 30.05 -15.82 -16.72
CA GLY A 303 28.88 -15.76 -17.61
C GLY A 303 28.31 -17.13 -17.95
N LEU A 304 29.17 -18.13 -18.18
CA LEU A 304 28.76 -19.52 -18.38
C LEU A 304 28.08 -20.09 -17.14
N VAL A 305 28.63 -19.85 -15.95
CA VAL A 305 28.03 -20.30 -14.67
C VAL A 305 26.65 -19.67 -14.47
N LEU A 306 26.49 -18.38 -14.75
CA LEU A 306 25.18 -17.72 -14.70
C LEU A 306 24.19 -18.33 -15.70
N PHE A 307 24.65 -18.63 -16.91
CA PHE A 307 23.82 -19.25 -17.94
C PHE A 307 23.38 -20.67 -17.57
N MET A 308 24.29 -21.49 -17.02
CA MET A 308 23.96 -22.81 -16.50
C MET A 308 22.92 -22.75 -15.38
N MET A 309 23.07 -21.78 -14.46
CA MET A 309 22.08 -21.56 -13.40
C MET A 309 20.73 -21.12 -13.96
N PHE A 310 20.73 -20.28 -15.00
CA PHE A 310 19.51 -19.88 -15.70
C PHE A 310 18.80 -21.09 -16.32
N ILE A 311 19.52 -21.97 -17.04
CA ILE A 311 18.94 -23.19 -17.61
C ILE A 311 18.33 -24.05 -16.51
N TYR A 312 19.02 -24.21 -15.38
CA TYR A 312 18.53 -25.00 -14.25
C TYR A 312 17.21 -24.46 -13.66
N ILE A 313 17.04 -23.13 -13.56
CA ILE A 313 15.81 -22.51 -13.02
C ILE A 313 14.78 -22.17 -14.10
N ALA A 314 15.10 -22.27 -15.39
CA ALA A 314 14.23 -21.91 -16.49
C ALA A 314 12.84 -22.58 -16.44
N PRO A 315 12.69 -23.85 -16.00
CA PRO A 315 11.37 -24.47 -15.84
C PRO A 315 10.43 -23.71 -14.90
N LEU A 316 10.96 -23.03 -13.87
CA LEU A 316 10.18 -22.22 -12.93
C LEU A 316 9.67 -20.92 -13.55
N THR A 317 10.34 -20.42 -14.60
CA THR A 317 10.00 -19.16 -15.26
C THR A 317 9.10 -19.37 -16.48
N TYR A 318 9.41 -20.36 -17.31
CA TYR A 318 8.76 -20.54 -18.62
C TYR A 318 7.66 -21.61 -18.64
N VAL A 319 7.46 -22.34 -17.53
CA VAL A 319 6.60 -23.52 -17.45
C VAL A 319 7.04 -24.59 -18.44
N HIS A 320 7.67 -25.65 -17.95
CA HIS A 320 8.02 -26.77 -18.83
C HIS A 320 6.73 -27.42 -19.38
N GLN A 321 6.60 -27.45 -20.69
CA GLN A 321 5.70 -28.37 -21.37
C GLN A 321 6.55 -29.60 -21.68
N ASP A 322 6.19 -30.73 -21.09
CA ASP A 322 6.79 -32.03 -21.41
C ASP A 322 6.69 -32.34 -22.92
#